data_AF-A0A9R0I7F9-F1
#
_entry.id   AF-A0A9R0I7F9-F1
#
_cell.length_a   1.000
_cell.length_b   1.000
_cell.length_c   1.000
_cell.angle_alpha   90.00
_cell.angle_beta   90.00
_cell.angle_gamma   90.00
#
_symmetry.space_group_name_H-M   'P 1'
#
loop_
_entity.id
_entity.type
_entity.pdbx_description
1 polymer ?
#
loop_
_entity_poly.entity_id
_entity_poly.type
_entity_poly.pdbx_seq_one_letter_code
_entity_poly.pdbx_strand_id
1 'polypeptide(L)'
;MHNLGRKSYASLRYELQQEDPNKQEPSQTKVYKESRKRTHGRTYLTDNEKTREYIEKMNALESAQHGEGDNSKDPYSQVIPEPKRKSRVRLVGSGVTKNDVQKRDKGSGLIFPEEMKADLVKQLMPSFATAILSQLQEANPGINIVIPESLSTSTPRDASSAPHHVSEQNGQSTKTGATVSQVQGEQSGEEI
;
A
#
# COMPACT_ATOMS: atom_id res chain seq x y z
N MET A 1 4.69 9.83 16.27
CA MET A 1 5.14 11.18 16.62
C MET A 1 6.55 11.33 16.10
N HIS A 2 6.87 12.39 15.36
CA HIS A 2 8.16 12.49 14.65
C HIS A 2 9.20 13.37 15.37
N ASN A 3 8.79 14.29 16.24
CA ASN A 3 9.68 15.26 16.88
C ASN A 3 9.28 15.61 18.33
N LEU A 4 10.27 16.04 19.10
CA LEU A 4 10.22 16.56 20.48
C LEU A 4 10.74 18.01 20.47
N GLY A 5 10.00 18.89 19.79
CA GLY A 5 10.48 20.25 19.53
C GLY A 5 11.70 20.24 18.60
N ARG A 6 12.87 20.66 19.10
CA ARG A 6 14.11 20.76 18.30
C ARG A 6 14.83 19.42 18.07
N LYS A 7 14.59 18.41 18.91
CA LYS A 7 15.19 17.07 18.75
C LYS A 7 14.18 16.10 18.15
N SER A 8 14.64 15.22 17.27
CA SER A 8 13.80 14.13 16.73
C SER A 8 13.86 12.90 17.64
N TYR A 9 12.84 12.04 17.59
CA TYR A 9 12.88 10.75 18.31
C TYR A 9 13.97 9.82 17.77
N ALA A 10 14.29 9.89 16.48
CA ALA A 10 15.38 9.12 15.88
C ALA A 10 16.74 9.56 16.42
N SER A 11 16.96 10.87 16.54
CA SER A 11 18.17 11.43 17.15
C SER A 11 18.30 11.02 18.61
N LEU A 12 17.21 11.07 19.38
CA LEU A 12 17.22 10.63 20.78
C LEU A 12 17.51 9.14 20.93
N ARG A 13 16.94 8.29 20.06
CA ARG A 13 17.23 6.85 20.02
C ARG A 13 18.71 6.59 19.74
N TYR A 14 19.27 7.31 18.78
CA TYR A 14 20.69 7.24 18.46
C TYR A 14 21.56 7.66 19.65
N GLU A 15 21.26 8.80 20.28
CA GLU A 15 21.98 9.26 21.49
C GLU A 15 21.96 8.19 22.59
N LEU A 16 20.79 7.65 22.92
CA LEU A 16 20.62 6.59 23.93
C LEU A 16 21.35 5.28 23.57
N GLN A 17 21.39 4.93 22.28
CA GLN A 17 22.10 3.75 21.81
C GLN A 17 23.62 3.89 21.96
N GLN A 18 24.17 5.10 21.82
CA GLN A 18 25.60 5.35 22.00
C GLN A 18 26.02 5.36 23.47
N GLU A 19 25.10 5.66 24.38
CA GLU A 19 25.32 5.55 25.83
C GLU A 19 25.35 4.08 26.30
N ASP A 20 24.65 3.18 25.60
CA ASP A 20 24.62 1.76 25.94
C ASP A 20 25.89 1.04 25.41
N PRO A 21 26.70 0.38 26.27
CA PRO A 21 27.95 -0.29 25.87
C PRO A 21 27.77 -1.33 24.75
N ASN A 22 26.60 -1.96 24.72
CA ASN A 22 26.24 -2.99 23.75
C ASN A 22 25.59 -2.43 22.47
N LYS A 23 25.42 -1.10 22.36
CA LYS A 23 24.73 -0.41 21.26
C LYS A 23 23.39 -1.03 20.89
N GLN A 24 22.66 -1.54 21.89
CA GLN A 24 21.35 -2.13 21.67
C GLN A 24 20.32 -1.04 21.38
N GLU A 25 19.29 -1.38 20.61
CA GLU A 25 18.23 -0.42 20.34
C GLU A 25 17.47 -0.13 21.66
N PRO A 26 17.32 1.15 22.06
CA PRO A 26 16.63 1.49 23.29
C PRO A 26 15.13 1.16 23.19
N SER A 27 14.59 0.64 24.30
CA SER A 27 13.15 0.40 24.43
C SER A 27 12.35 1.70 24.28
N GLN A 28 11.09 1.58 23.86
CA GLN A 28 10.20 2.74 23.73
C GLN A 28 9.92 3.38 25.10
N THR A 29 9.88 2.59 26.18
CA THR A 29 9.83 3.12 27.55
C THR A 29 11.03 4.00 27.88
N LYS A 30 12.25 3.56 27.60
CA LYS A 30 13.48 4.34 27.85
C LYS A 30 13.45 5.65 27.08
N VAL A 31 13.11 5.58 25.79
CA VAL A 31 12.97 6.77 24.92
C VAL A 31 11.90 7.73 25.44
N TYR A 32 10.75 7.22 25.92
CA TYR A 32 9.69 8.06 26.46
C TYR A 32 10.13 8.78 27.73
N LYS A 33 10.69 8.05 28.71
CA LYS A 33 11.19 8.62 29.96
C LYS A 33 12.19 9.75 29.67
N GLU A 34 13.17 9.50 28.81
CA GLU A 34 14.18 10.49 28.44
C GLU A 34 13.56 11.71 27.76
N SER A 35 12.66 11.47 26.81
CA SER A 35 11.98 12.55 26.07
C SER A 35 11.12 13.47 26.93
N ARG A 36 10.72 13.00 28.12
CA ARG A 36 9.84 13.70 29.05
C ARG A 36 10.56 14.29 30.25
N LYS A 37 11.87 14.06 30.39
CA LYS A 37 12.67 14.69 31.43
C LYS A 37 12.62 16.21 31.29
N ARG A 38 12.46 16.87 32.43
CA ARG A 38 12.51 18.33 32.56
C ARG A 38 13.87 18.72 33.14
N THR A 39 14.40 19.84 32.69
CA THR A 39 15.63 20.43 33.20
C THR A 39 15.39 20.92 34.62
N HIS A 40 16.23 20.51 35.56
CA HIS A 40 16.19 20.99 36.94
C HIS A 40 16.40 22.52 36.99
N GLY A 41 15.67 23.20 37.88
CA GLY A 41 15.74 24.67 38.03
C GLY A 41 15.00 25.48 36.97
N ARG A 42 14.33 24.83 36.00
CA ARG A 42 13.51 25.51 35.00
C ARG A 42 12.03 25.48 35.39
N THR A 43 11.38 26.65 35.38
CA THR A 43 9.93 26.75 35.50
C THR A 43 9.25 26.44 34.17
N TYR A 44 8.21 25.61 34.20
CA TYR A 44 7.43 25.21 33.03
C TYR A 44 6.01 25.72 33.19
N LEU A 45 5.42 26.20 32.10
CA LEU A 45 4.03 26.70 32.10
C LEU A 45 3.00 25.57 32.27
N THR A 46 3.34 24.36 31.83
CA THR A 46 2.44 23.22 31.84
C THR A 46 2.76 22.25 32.96
N ASP A 47 1.71 21.64 33.51
CA ASP A 47 1.86 20.58 34.50
C ASP A 47 2.41 19.29 33.88
N ASN A 48 3.08 18.49 34.71
CA ASN A 48 3.68 17.22 34.32
C ASN A 48 3.00 16.01 34.97
N GLU A 49 1.92 16.21 35.74
CA GLU A 49 1.29 15.18 36.58
C GLU A 49 1.02 13.89 35.81
N LYS A 50 0.28 13.97 34.69
CA LYS A 50 0.00 12.81 33.83
C LYS A 50 1.24 12.10 33.34
N THR A 51 2.30 12.85 33.02
CA THR A 51 3.57 12.27 32.56
C THR A 51 4.28 11.55 33.70
N ARG A 52 4.26 12.12 34.92
CA ARG A 52 4.79 11.46 36.13
C ARG A 52 4.02 10.17 36.42
N GLU A 53 2.69 10.22 36.42
CA GLU A 53 1.84 9.05 36.61
C GLU A 53 2.14 7.95 35.58
N TYR A 54 2.32 8.30 34.30
CA TYR A 54 2.68 7.31 33.28
C TYR A 54 4.07 6.72 33.53
N ILE A 55 5.06 7.53 33.90
CA ILE A 55 6.41 7.06 34.22
C ILE A 55 6.39 6.13 35.45
N GLU A 56 5.62 6.47 36.49
CA GLU A 56 5.44 5.64 37.68
C GLU A 56 4.79 4.29 37.35
N LYS A 57 3.72 4.29 36.53
CA LYS A 57 3.09 3.05 36.04
C LYS A 57 4.06 2.19 35.24
N MET A 58 4.90 2.80 34.37
CA MET A 58 5.92 2.06 33.64
C MET A 58 6.97 1.44 34.57
N ASN A 59 7.45 2.19 35.57
CA ASN A 59 8.43 1.70 36.56
C ASN A 59 7.87 0.53 37.39
N ALA A 60 6.59 0.59 37.77
CA ALA A 60 5.93 -0.50 38.48
C ALA A 60 5.86 -1.78 37.63
N LEU A 61 5.56 -1.66 36.34
CA LEU A 61 5.53 -2.79 35.41
C LEU A 61 6.93 -3.38 35.18
N GLU A 62 7.97 -2.55 35.01
CA GLU A 62 9.36 -3.01 34.89
C GLU A 62 9.82 -3.78 36.13
N SER A 63 9.45 -3.30 37.31
CA SER A 63 9.79 -3.95 38.58
C SER A 63 9.10 -5.30 38.74
N ALA A 64 7.84 -5.42 38.28
CA ALA A 64 7.09 -6.68 38.32
C ALA A 64 7.59 -7.71 37.29
N GLN A 65 8.09 -7.26 36.13
CA GLN A 65 8.55 -8.14 35.05
C GLN A 65 9.91 -8.79 35.29
N HIS A 66 10.68 -8.37 36.30
CA HIS A 66 11.99 -8.94 36.60
C HIS A 66 11.95 -10.43 37.04
N GLY A 67 10.75 -11.01 37.24
CA GLY A 67 10.57 -12.40 37.66
C GLY A 67 9.92 -13.36 36.65
N GLU A 68 9.37 -12.92 35.51
CA GLU A 68 8.45 -13.75 34.71
C GLU A 68 8.72 -13.70 33.19
N GLY A 69 8.79 -14.88 32.58
CA GLY A 69 9.55 -15.17 31.35
C GLY A 69 9.10 -14.50 30.04
N ASP A 70 10.12 -14.26 29.21
CA ASP A 70 10.27 -14.14 27.73
C ASP A 70 9.19 -13.52 26.82
N ASN A 71 8.03 -13.09 27.36
CA ASN A 71 6.97 -12.37 26.63
C ASN A 71 6.71 -10.99 27.23
N SER A 72 7.76 -10.35 27.74
CA SER A 72 7.68 -9.02 28.31
C SER A 72 7.39 -7.98 27.21
N LYS A 73 6.13 -7.54 27.11
CA LYS A 73 5.75 -6.38 26.29
C LYS A 73 6.31 -5.11 26.91
N ASP A 74 6.84 -4.22 26.08
CA ASP A 74 7.33 -2.90 26.49
C ASP A 74 6.25 -2.16 27.32
N PRO A 75 6.56 -1.77 28.59
CA PRO A 75 5.63 -1.08 29.48
C PRO A 75 4.94 0.13 28.85
N TYR A 76 5.61 0.81 27.92
CA TYR A 76 5.09 1.94 27.18
C TYR A 76 3.77 1.60 26.47
N SER A 77 3.73 0.44 25.79
CA SER A 77 2.56 0.00 25.02
C SER A 77 1.35 -0.32 25.90
N GLN A 78 1.60 -0.65 27.17
CA GLN A 78 0.56 -0.97 28.14
C GLN A 78 0.02 0.29 28.82
N VAL A 79 0.90 1.25 29.13
CA VAL A 79 0.54 2.48 29.86
C VAL A 79 0.00 3.55 28.95
N ILE A 80 0.57 3.70 27.76
CA ILE A 80 0.17 4.72 26.79
C ILE A 80 -0.68 4.07 25.71
N PRO A 81 -2.00 4.34 25.71
CA PRO A 81 -2.87 3.73 24.73
C PRO A 81 -2.48 4.18 23.34
N GLU A 82 -2.51 3.25 22.39
CA GLU A 82 -2.33 3.61 20.99
C GLU A 82 -3.43 4.58 20.55
N PRO A 83 -3.09 5.60 19.74
CA PRO A 83 -4.08 6.50 19.20
C PRO A 83 -5.14 5.71 18.43
N LYS A 84 -6.39 5.76 18.89
CA LYS A 84 -7.53 5.17 18.17
C LYS A 84 -7.69 5.87 16.82
N ARG A 85 -7.11 5.31 15.77
CA ARG A 85 -7.29 5.81 14.41
C ARG A 85 -8.68 5.41 13.96
N LYS A 86 -9.57 6.39 13.72
CA LYS A 86 -10.80 6.14 12.97
C LYS A 86 -10.38 5.54 11.63
N SER A 87 -10.93 4.39 11.26
CA SER A 87 -10.63 3.75 9.98
C SER A 87 -10.88 4.79 8.87
N ARG A 88 -9.82 5.13 8.14
CA ARG A 88 -9.94 6.08 7.04
C ARG A 88 -10.60 5.34 5.89
N VAL A 89 -11.87 5.63 5.64
CA VAL A 89 -12.56 5.21 4.42
C VAL A 89 -11.81 5.83 3.24
N ARG A 90 -11.26 5.00 2.36
CA ARG A 90 -10.66 5.46 1.10
C ARG A 90 -11.81 5.80 0.15
N LEU A 91 -11.89 7.07 -0.23
CA LEU A 91 -12.78 7.52 -1.29
C LEU A 91 -12.07 7.26 -2.61
N VAL A 92 -12.75 6.58 -3.54
CA VAL A 92 -12.22 6.28 -4.89
C VAL A 92 -13.13 6.94 -5.91
N GLY A 93 -12.54 7.59 -6.92
CA GLY A 93 -13.27 8.39 -7.93
C GLY A 93 -13.29 9.88 -7.63
N SER A 94 -13.42 10.70 -8.69
CA SER A 94 -13.50 12.17 -8.59
C SER A 94 -14.84 12.60 -7.97
N GLY A 95 -14.82 13.57 -7.06
CA GLY A 95 -16.03 14.16 -6.46
C GLY A 95 -16.71 13.33 -5.35
N VAL A 96 -16.20 12.14 -5.02
CA VAL A 96 -16.80 11.31 -3.97
C VAL A 96 -16.52 11.91 -2.58
N THR A 97 -17.57 12.14 -1.82
CA THR A 97 -17.51 12.62 -0.44
C THR A 97 -17.84 11.51 0.56
N LYS A 98 -17.54 11.73 1.84
CA LYS A 98 -17.87 10.76 2.91
C LYS A 98 -19.38 10.54 3.04
N ASN A 99 -20.19 11.54 2.69
CA ASN A 99 -21.65 11.44 2.72
C ASN A 99 -22.16 10.46 1.66
N ASP A 100 -21.48 10.35 0.52
CA ASP A 100 -21.86 9.43 -0.57
C ASP A 100 -21.57 7.97 -0.22
N VAL A 101 -20.57 7.72 0.63
CA VAL A 101 -20.31 6.37 1.17
C VAL A 101 -21.37 5.98 2.20
N GLN A 102 -21.84 6.93 3.02
CA GLN A 102 -22.85 6.67 4.04
C GLN A 102 -24.26 6.48 3.47
N LYS A 103 -24.54 7.06 2.29
CA LYS A 103 -25.79 6.87 1.54
C LYS A 103 -25.88 5.54 0.79
N ARG A 104 -24.82 4.71 0.81
CA ARG A 104 -24.94 3.36 0.28
C ARG A 104 -25.71 2.53 1.28
N ASP A 105 -27.00 2.34 1.00
CA ASP A 105 -27.78 1.29 1.64
C ASP A 105 -26.98 -0.03 1.58
N LYS A 106 -27.12 -0.83 2.64
CA LYS A 106 -26.34 -2.05 2.95
C LYS A 106 -26.38 -3.16 1.88
N GLY A 107 -26.85 -2.87 0.67
CA GLY A 107 -27.09 -3.82 -0.41
C GLY A 107 -26.47 -3.47 -1.76
N SER A 108 -25.57 -2.48 -1.90
CA SER A 108 -24.88 -2.29 -3.20
C SER A 108 -23.74 -3.30 -3.36
N GLY A 109 -24.12 -4.57 -3.49
CA GLY A 109 -23.30 -5.57 -4.18
C GLY A 109 -22.96 -5.06 -5.57
N LEU A 110 -21.82 -5.51 -6.09
CA LEU A 110 -21.33 -5.19 -7.43
C LEU A 110 -22.48 -5.01 -8.43
N ILE A 111 -22.70 -3.77 -8.88
CA ILE A 111 -23.66 -3.49 -9.95
C ILE A 111 -22.93 -3.90 -11.23
N PHE A 112 -22.99 -5.19 -11.55
CA PHE A 112 -22.59 -5.67 -12.87
C PHE A 112 -23.55 -5.06 -13.90
N PRO A 113 -23.06 -4.29 -14.87
CA PRO A 113 -23.89 -3.80 -15.97
C PRO A 113 -24.61 -4.98 -16.62
N GLU A 114 -25.91 -4.82 -16.87
CA GLU A 114 -26.76 -5.88 -17.41
C GLU A 114 -26.25 -6.39 -18.76
N GLU A 115 -25.61 -5.51 -19.52
CA GLU A 115 -24.93 -5.81 -20.77
C GLU A 115 -23.79 -6.83 -20.59
N MET A 116 -22.99 -6.70 -19.54
CA MET A 116 -21.89 -7.63 -19.26
C MET A 116 -22.40 -9.01 -18.80
N LYS A 117 -23.58 -9.08 -18.18
CA LYS A 117 -24.20 -10.36 -17.82
C LYS A 117 -24.67 -11.10 -19.07
N ALA A 118 -25.31 -10.39 -19.99
CA ALA A 118 -25.78 -10.97 -21.24
C ALA A 118 -24.63 -11.50 -22.09
N ASP A 119 -23.52 -10.76 -22.19
CA ASP A 119 -22.35 -11.18 -22.95
C ASP A 119 -21.64 -12.38 -22.31
N LEU A 120 -21.54 -12.41 -20.98
CA LEU A 120 -20.97 -13.56 -20.28
C LEU A 120 -21.83 -14.82 -20.48
N VAL A 121 -23.15 -14.70 -20.38
CA VAL A 121 -24.08 -15.82 -20.62
C VAL A 121 -23.97 -16.29 -22.07
N LYS A 122 -23.95 -15.39 -23.06
CA LYS A 122 -23.77 -15.77 -24.47
C LYS A 122 -22.44 -16.48 -24.72
N GLN A 123 -21.37 -16.07 -24.04
CA GLN A 123 -20.05 -16.69 -24.20
C GLN A 123 -19.94 -18.06 -23.52
N LEU A 124 -20.54 -18.23 -22.34
CA LEU A 124 -20.42 -19.48 -21.57
C LEU A 124 -21.50 -20.52 -21.93
N MET A 125 -22.68 -20.12 -22.41
CA MET A 125 -23.77 -21.06 -22.65
C MET A 125 -23.45 -22.20 -23.64
N PRO A 126 -22.75 -21.95 -24.76
CA PRO A 126 -22.36 -23.03 -25.67
C PRO A 126 -21.46 -24.07 -25.00
N SER A 127 -20.49 -23.65 -24.18
CA SER A 127 -19.55 -24.59 -23.53
C SER A 127 -20.20 -25.42 -22.43
N PHE A 128 -21.15 -24.83 -21.67
CA PHE A 128 -21.91 -25.60 -20.68
C PHE A 128 -22.85 -26.61 -21.34
N ALA A 129 -23.49 -26.22 -22.45
CA ALA A 129 -24.39 -27.12 -23.18
C ALA A 129 -23.63 -28.34 -23.74
N THR A 130 -22.45 -28.14 -24.33
CA THR A 130 -21.63 -29.24 -24.84
C THR A 130 -21.13 -30.17 -23.73
N ALA A 131 -20.67 -29.61 -22.61
CA ALA A 131 -20.21 -30.41 -21.47
C ALA A 131 -21.33 -31.30 -20.90
N ILE A 132 -22.55 -30.77 -20.77
CA ILE A 132 -23.71 -31.54 -20.30
C ILE A 132 -24.09 -32.65 -21.30
N LEU A 133 -24.11 -32.33 -22.60
CA LEU A 133 -24.41 -33.30 -23.65
C LEU A 133 -23.39 -34.45 -23.68
N SER A 134 -22.10 -34.15 -23.53
CA SER A 134 -21.04 -35.16 -23.44
C SER A 134 -21.20 -36.06 -22.22
N GLN A 135 -21.52 -35.50 -21.05
CA GLN A 135 -21.75 -36.28 -19.83
C GLN A 135 -22.98 -37.20 -19.95
N LEU A 136 -24.04 -36.75 -20.62
CA LEU A 136 -25.25 -37.55 -20.86
C LEU A 136 -24.98 -38.73 -21.81
N GLN A 137 -24.14 -38.51 -22.83
CA GLN A 137 -23.72 -39.56 -23.76
C GLN A 137 -22.83 -40.60 -23.07
N GLU A 138 -21.89 -40.15 -22.22
CA GLU A 138 -21.02 -41.05 -21.44
C GLU A 138 -21.82 -41.90 -20.44
N ALA A 139 -22.82 -41.30 -19.78
CA ALA A 139 -23.68 -42.01 -18.84
C ALA A 139 -24.62 -43.01 -19.53
N ASN A 140 -24.96 -42.81 -20.82
CA ASN A 140 -25.90 -43.65 -21.57
C ASN A 140 -25.41 -43.86 -23.02
N PRO A 141 -24.45 -44.78 -23.26
CA PRO A 141 -23.83 -44.96 -24.58
C PRO A 141 -24.77 -45.55 -25.64
N GLY A 142 -25.97 -46.02 -25.25
CA GLY A 142 -27.00 -46.51 -26.17
C GLY A 142 -27.88 -45.42 -26.80
N ILE A 143 -27.73 -44.15 -26.39
CA ILE A 143 -28.51 -43.03 -26.90
C ILE A 143 -27.62 -42.18 -27.83
N ASN A 144 -27.98 -42.07 -29.11
CA ASN A 144 -27.28 -41.21 -30.05
C ASN A 144 -27.79 -39.76 -29.94
N ILE A 145 -27.06 -38.91 -29.23
CA ILE A 145 -27.39 -37.50 -29.07
C ILE A 145 -26.64 -36.70 -30.12
N VAL A 146 -27.36 -36.17 -31.11
CA VAL A 146 -26.77 -35.32 -32.16
C VAL A 146 -26.49 -33.93 -31.57
N ILE A 147 -25.20 -33.56 -31.48
CA ILE A 147 -24.80 -32.21 -31.09
C ILE A 147 -24.93 -31.30 -32.32
N PRO A 148 -25.82 -30.29 -32.32
CA PRO A 148 -25.96 -29.39 -33.45
C PRO A 148 -24.70 -28.52 -33.62
N GLU A 149 -24.32 -28.30 -34.87
CA GLU A 149 -23.08 -27.61 -35.28
C GLU A 149 -22.99 -26.17 -34.74
N SER A 150 -24.12 -25.58 -34.37
CA SER A 150 -24.23 -24.25 -33.73
C SER A 150 -23.67 -24.19 -32.30
N LEU A 151 -23.40 -25.33 -31.66
CA LEU A 151 -22.82 -25.42 -30.31
C LEU A 151 -21.33 -25.80 -30.31
N SER A 152 -20.79 -26.20 -31.47
CA SER A 152 -19.39 -26.67 -31.62
C SER A 152 -18.35 -25.56 -31.79
N THR A 153 -18.70 -24.29 -31.58
CA THR A 153 -17.74 -23.18 -31.66
C THR A 153 -17.12 -22.89 -30.28
N SER A 154 -16.06 -23.63 -29.95
CA SER A 154 -14.78 -22.99 -29.56
C SER A 154 -13.74 -24.07 -29.30
N THR A 155 -12.77 -24.16 -30.22
CA THR A 155 -11.45 -24.61 -29.82
C THR A 155 -10.89 -23.58 -28.83
N PRO A 156 -10.34 -23.99 -27.68
CA PRO A 156 -9.64 -23.08 -26.81
C PRO A 156 -8.44 -22.54 -27.60
N ARG A 157 -8.40 -21.23 -27.80
CA ARG A 157 -7.27 -20.57 -28.46
C ARG A 157 -6.07 -20.67 -27.51
N ASP A 158 -5.22 -21.65 -27.77
CA ASP A 158 -3.97 -21.87 -27.07
C ASP A 158 -3.11 -20.62 -27.23
N ALA A 159 -2.78 -19.95 -26.12
CA ALA A 159 -2.07 -18.67 -26.11
C ALA A 159 -0.54 -18.86 -26.26
N SER A 160 -0.13 -19.82 -27.10
CA SER A 160 1.28 -20.15 -27.35
C SER A 160 1.64 -19.97 -28.82
N SER A 161 1.62 -18.73 -29.29
CA SER A 161 2.42 -18.34 -30.47
C SER A 161 2.52 -16.83 -30.57
N ALA A 162 3.63 -16.28 -30.07
CA ALA A 162 4.09 -14.94 -30.43
C ALA A 162 4.85 -15.05 -31.77
N PRO A 163 4.48 -14.33 -32.84
CA PRO A 163 5.30 -14.26 -34.03
C PRO A 163 6.46 -13.28 -33.81
N HIS A 164 7.69 -13.76 -33.95
CA HIS A 164 8.85 -12.93 -34.26
C HIS A 164 8.60 -12.22 -35.61
N HIS A 165 8.58 -10.88 -35.62
CA HIS A 165 8.71 -10.11 -36.85
C HIS A 165 10.03 -9.36 -36.82
N VAL A 166 11.04 -10.00 -37.41
CA VAL A 166 12.25 -9.34 -37.91
C VAL A 166 11.90 -8.65 -39.22
N SER A 167 12.27 -7.37 -39.34
CA SER A 167 12.41 -6.71 -40.63
C SER A 167 13.59 -5.76 -40.54
N GLU A 168 14.73 -6.27 -41.00
CA GLU A 168 15.82 -5.45 -41.48
C GLU A 168 15.45 -4.90 -42.85
N GLN A 169 15.56 -3.59 -43.06
CA GLN A 169 16.00 -3.06 -44.34
C GLN A 169 16.91 -1.85 -44.11
N ASN A 170 18.18 -2.09 -44.39
CA ASN A 170 19.30 -1.16 -44.35
C ASN A 170 19.35 -0.36 -45.68
N GLY A 171 19.68 0.92 -45.59
CA GLY A 171 19.78 1.84 -46.72
C GLY A 171 20.61 3.09 -46.41
N GLN A 172 21.76 2.89 -45.75
CA GLN A 172 23.07 3.52 -45.98
C GLN A 172 23.14 4.90 -46.69
N SER A 173 23.75 5.90 -46.02
CA SER A 173 24.95 6.65 -46.48
C SER A 173 25.11 7.98 -45.70
N THR A 174 25.98 8.03 -44.68
CA THR A 174 27.33 8.64 -44.63
C THR A 174 27.40 10.10 -44.14
N LYS A 175 28.27 10.29 -43.12
CA LYS A 175 29.18 11.43 -42.84
C LYS A 175 28.55 12.82 -42.66
N THR A 176 29.00 13.76 -41.85
CA THR A 176 30.08 13.97 -40.86
C THR A 176 29.86 15.41 -40.37
N GLY A 177 30.37 15.78 -39.21
CA GLY A 177 30.84 17.15 -39.01
C GLY A 177 30.08 17.97 -37.96
N ALA A 178 30.74 18.10 -36.81
CA ALA A 178 30.60 19.27 -35.96
C ALA A 178 30.80 20.56 -36.77
N THR A 179 30.11 21.66 -36.43
CA THR A 179 30.65 23.03 -36.43
C THR A 179 29.71 23.97 -35.68
N VAL A 180 30.33 24.75 -34.80
CA VAL A 180 29.86 25.95 -34.08
C VAL A 180 29.78 27.13 -35.05
N SER A 181 28.73 27.95 -34.95
CA SER A 181 28.67 29.41 -35.25
C SER A 181 27.26 29.86 -34.80
N GLN A 182 27.04 30.74 -33.82
CA GLN A 182 27.47 32.14 -33.65
C GLN A 182 27.05 33.05 -34.82
N VAL A 183 26.66 34.28 -34.45
CA VAL A 183 26.43 35.51 -35.23
C VAL A 183 24.92 35.83 -35.44
N GLN A 184 24.36 37.04 -35.22
CA GLN A 184 24.70 38.30 -34.53
C GLN A 184 23.57 39.31 -34.83
N GLY A 185 23.52 40.43 -34.10
CA GLY A 185 22.90 41.71 -34.54
C GLY A 185 21.75 42.18 -33.64
N GLU A 186 22.00 42.83 -32.50
CA GLU A 186 22.34 44.26 -32.31
C GLU A 186 21.17 45.23 -32.58
N GLN A 187 20.81 46.06 -31.57
CA GLN A 187 21.24 47.48 -31.53
C GLN A 187 20.84 48.23 -30.23
N SER A 188 21.85 48.93 -29.67
CA SER A 188 21.88 50.22 -28.93
C SER A 188 20.87 50.52 -27.81
N GLY A 189 21.27 50.86 -26.57
CA GLY A 189 21.88 52.16 -26.15
C GLY A 189 20.75 53.01 -25.54
N GLU A 190 20.79 53.59 -24.33
CA GLU A 190 21.75 54.57 -23.79
C GLU A 190 21.46 54.79 -22.28
N GLU A 191 22.49 55.25 -21.54
CA GLU A 191 22.49 55.68 -20.13
C GLU A 191 21.46 56.78 -19.81
N ILE A 192 20.96 56.84 -18.56
CA ILE A 192 21.30 57.84 -17.51
C ILE A 192 21.10 57.19 -16.13
#